data_AF-A0A448SJ92-F1
#
_entry.id   AF-A0A448SJ92-F1
#
_cell.length_a   1.000
_cell.length_b   1.000
_cell.length_c   1.000
_cell.angle_alpha   90.00
_cell.angle_beta   90.00
_cell.angle_gamma   90.00
#
_symmetry.space_group_name_H-M   'P 1'
#
loop_
_entity.id
_entity.type
_entity.pdbx_description
1 polymer ?
#
loop_
_entity_poly.entity_id
_entity_poly.type
_entity_poly.pdbx_seq_one_letter_code
_entity_poly.pdbx_strand_id
1 'polypeptide(L)'
;MSQLSYPLISAKPASQLMTALINGEKVPSNAWKKTSFRLKFLGRSLLCWPTTSSLLNTLAANPLLDEILTAQPNLPCKLHRPYLANNMSRIDRLFALRDHYDLLAQRMPLKMHLGQLSSHPFTLSRAQDKNGEHICLQLASLDHLNKEGETTLLLRNSQGSCWLK
;
A
#
# COMPACT_ATOMS: atom_id res chain seq x y z
N MET A 1 -1.90 -11.92 26.34
CA MET A 1 -1.62 -10.88 25.33
C MET A 1 -0.45 -11.35 24.49
N SER A 2 -0.73 -11.94 23.34
CA SER A 2 0.29 -12.55 22.50
C SER A 2 0.98 -11.45 21.70
N GLN A 3 2.15 -11.02 22.15
CA GLN A 3 3.04 -10.22 21.32
C GLN A 3 3.49 -11.11 20.17
N LEU A 4 2.95 -10.85 18.97
CA LEU A 4 3.51 -11.37 17.74
C LEU A 4 4.90 -10.75 17.61
N SER A 5 5.90 -11.44 18.16
CA SER A 5 7.30 -11.17 17.90
C SER A 5 7.53 -11.55 16.45
N TYR A 6 7.42 -10.56 15.56
CA TYR A 6 7.90 -10.71 14.20
C TYR A 6 9.37 -11.12 14.31
N PRO A 7 9.81 -12.22 13.66
CA PRO A 7 11.22 -12.51 13.59
C PRO A 7 11.91 -11.28 13.01
N LEU A 8 13.00 -10.84 13.63
CA LEU A 8 13.90 -9.84 13.08
C LEU A 8 14.56 -10.44 11.83
N ILE A 9 13.79 -10.59 10.77
CA ILE A 9 14.32 -10.78 9.43
C ILE A 9 15.15 -9.53 9.19
N SER A 10 16.46 -9.70 9.01
CA SER A 10 17.39 -8.63 8.70
C SER A 10 16.77 -7.73 7.63
N ALA A 11 16.25 -6.57 8.04
CA ALA A 11 15.52 -5.68 7.16
C ALA A 11 16.46 -5.32 6.01
N LYS A 12 16.04 -5.61 4.78
CA LYS A 12 16.84 -5.25 3.60
C LYS A 12 16.97 -3.71 3.62
N PRO A 13 18.17 -3.15 3.44
CA PRO A 13 18.33 -1.70 3.48
C PRO A 13 17.57 -1.06 2.32
N ALA A 14 17.08 0.19 2.50
CA ALA A 14 16.43 0.96 1.43
C ALA A 14 17.23 0.98 0.12
N SER A 15 18.56 0.98 0.21
CA SER A 15 19.45 0.92 -0.95
C SER A 15 19.24 -0.35 -1.79
N GLN A 16 19.02 -1.50 -1.16
CA GLN A 16 18.77 -2.74 -1.89
C GLN A 16 17.42 -2.69 -2.62
N LEU A 17 16.36 -2.20 -1.96
CA LEU A 17 15.07 -2.04 -2.60
C LEU A 17 15.12 -0.99 -3.72
N MET A 18 15.83 0.12 -3.50
CA MET A 18 16.05 1.15 -4.51
C MET A 18 16.77 0.58 -5.74
N THR A 19 17.88 -0.14 -5.53
CA THR A 19 18.63 -0.78 -6.62
C THR A 19 17.78 -1.81 -7.37
N ALA A 20 17.03 -2.67 -6.66
CA ALA A 20 16.15 -3.65 -7.30
C ALA A 20 15.06 -3.00 -8.17
N LEU A 21 14.50 -1.87 -7.73
CA LEU A 21 13.51 -1.09 -8.49
C LEU A 21 14.13 -0.40 -9.73
N ILE A 22 15.34 0.18 -9.59
CA ILE A 22 16.03 0.87 -10.69
C ILE A 22 16.55 -0.13 -11.73
N ASN A 23 17.12 -1.25 -11.30
CA ASN A 23 17.60 -2.31 -12.18
C ASN A 23 16.46 -3.05 -12.88
N GLY A 24 15.24 -2.95 -12.35
CA GLY A 24 14.06 -3.64 -12.90
C GLY A 24 14.01 -5.11 -12.48
N GLU A 25 14.74 -5.48 -11.42
CA GLU A 25 14.62 -6.78 -10.76
C GLU A 25 13.26 -6.89 -10.06
N LYS A 26 12.77 -5.77 -9.50
CA LYS A 26 11.45 -5.65 -8.90
C LYS A 26 10.57 -4.76 -9.78
N VAL A 27 9.47 -5.32 -10.28
CA VAL A 27 8.58 -4.66 -11.25
C VAL A 27 7.15 -4.65 -10.71
N PRO A 28 6.79 -3.70 -9.82
CA PRO A 28 5.46 -3.62 -9.22
C PRO A 28 4.31 -3.48 -10.23
N SER A 29 4.55 -2.80 -11.36
CA SER A 29 3.57 -2.66 -12.44
C SER A 29 4.23 -2.57 -13.81
N ASN A 30 3.41 -2.63 -14.86
CA ASN A 30 3.87 -2.47 -16.25
C ASN A 30 4.63 -1.14 -16.49
N ALA A 31 4.38 -0.10 -15.69
CA ALA A 31 5.14 1.15 -15.78
C ALA A 31 6.63 0.95 -15.45
N TRP A 32 6.94 0.12 -14.46
CA TRP A 32 8.30 -0.17 -14.00
C TRP A 32 9.14 -0.95 -15.03
N LYS A 33 8.51 -1.62 -16.00
CA LYS A 33 9.22 -2.24 -17.13
C LYS A 33 9.94 -1.21 -18.01
N LYS A 34 9.47 0.04 -18.03
CA LYS A 34 10.04 1.10 -18.88
C LYS A 34 11.24 1.73 -18.19
N THR A 35 12.41 1.71 -18.84
CA THR A 35 13.62 2.37 -18.35
C THR A 35 13.42 3.87 -18.12
N SER A 36 12.66 4.54 -18.99
CA SER A 36 12.32 5.96 -18.82
C SER A 36 11.50 6.25 -17.55
N PHE A 37 10.65 5.31 -17.11
CA PHE A 37 9.92 5.43 -15.85
C PHE A 37 10.88 5.29 -14.65
N ARG A 38 11.77 4.29 -14.70
CA ARG A 38 12.78 4.04 -13.65
C ARG A 38 13.75 5.21 -13.50
N LEU A 39 14.20 5.81 -14.60
CA LEU A 39 15.03 7.03 -14.57
C LEU A 39 14.29 8.24 -13.97
N LYS A 40 13.01 8.41 -14.32
CA LYS A 40 12.16 9.46 -13.71
C LYS A 40 11.98 9.24 -12.21
N PHE A 41 11.80 8.00 -11.78
CA PHE A 41 11.73 7.63 -10.37
C PHE A 41 13.05 7.94 -9.65
N LEU A 42 14.19 7.52 -10.20
CA LEU A 42 15.51 7.81 -9.64
C LEU A 42 15.74 9.32 -9.49
N GLY A 43 15.51 10.10 -10.56
CA GLY A 43 15.70 11.56 -10.53
C GLY A 43 14.85 12.24 -9.44
N ARG A 44 13.58 11.87 -9.32
CA ARG A 44 12.70 12.39 -8.25
C ARG A 44 13.13 11.93 -6.87
N SER A 45 13.60 10.69 -6.75
CA SER A 45 14.10 10.14 -5.48
C SER A 45 15.34 10.90 -4.99
N LEU A 46 16.25 11.29 -5.89
CA LEU A 46 17.42 12.09 -5.54
C LEU A 46 17.03 13.49 -5.03
N LEU A 47 16.03 14.12 -5.63
CA LEU A 47 15.51 15.43 -5.18
C LEU A 47 14.83 15.39 -3.81
N CYS A 48 14.40 14.22 -3.34
CA CYS A 48 13.76 14.05 -2.04
C CYS A 48 14.27 12.79 -1.33
N TRP A 49 15.60 12.66 -1.29
CA TRP A 49 16.27 11.46 -0.79
C TRP A 49 15.94 11.11 0.67
N PRO A 50 15.90 12.06 1.64
CA PRO A 50 15.60 11.70 3.02
C PRO A 50 14.22 11.04 3.18
N THR A 51 13.20 11.60 2.53
CA THR A 51 11.84 11.05 2.58
C THR A 51 11.70 9.76 1.79
N THR A 52 12.35 9.67 0.62
CA THR A 52 12.28 8.48 -0.23
C THR A 52 13.00 7.30 0.43
N SER A 53 14.22 7.51 0.93
CA SER A 53 14.98 6.47 1.62
C SER A 53 14.27 5.99 2.89
N SER A 54 13.67 6.90 3.67
CA SER A 54 12.87 6.51 4.83
C SER A 54 11.65 5.66 4.45
N LEU A 55 10.91 6.04 3.39
CA LEU A 55 9.79 5.23 2.91
C LEU A 55 10.25 3.85 2.46
N LEU A 56 11.32 3.78 1.66
CA LEU A 56 11.86 2.51 1.18
C LEU A 56 12.38 1.63 2.33
N ASN A 57 12.91 2.21 3.41
CA ASN A 57 13.27 1.46 4.61
C ASN A 57 12.04 0.85 5.28
N THR A 58 10.97 1.63 5.46
CA THR A 58 9.70 1.11 6.01
C THR A 58 9.15 -0.05 5.17
N LEU A 59 9.17 0.10 3.83
CA LEU A 59 8.72 -0.96 2.93
C LEU A 59 9.62 -2.19 2.99
N ALA A 60 10.94 -2.01 2.94
CA ALA A 60 11.90 -3.10 2.92
C ALA A 60 11.96 -3.89 4.24
N ALA A 61 11.55 -3.27 5.35
CA ALA A 61 11.37 -3.93 6.65
C ALA A 61 10.05 -4.71 6.75
N ASN A 62 9.07 -4.46 5.87
CA ASN A 62 7.78 -5.10 5.93
C ASN A 62 7.84 -6.54 5.35
N PRO A 63 7.38 -7.57 6.09
CA PRO A 63 7.41 -8.95 5.60
C PRO A 63 6.49 -9.18 4.39
N LEU A 64 5.48 -8.33 4.19
CA LEU A 64 4.53 -8.40 3.08
C LEU A 64 4.88 -7.43 1.94
N LEU A 65 6.17 -7.11 1.78
CA LEU A 65 6.65 -6.15 0.78
C LEU A 65 6.16 -6.47 -0.64
N ASP A 66 6.20 -7.74 -1.03
CA ASP A 66 5.80 -8.16 -2.38
C ASP A 66 4.30 -7.93 -2.61
N GLU A 67 3.47 -8.35 -1.66
CA GLU A 67 2.02 -8.17 -1.68
C GLU A 67 1.64 -6.68 -1.68
N ILE A 68 2.32 -5.87 -0.85
CA ILE A 68 2.10 -4.42 -0.80
C ILE A 68 2.43 -3.77 -2.15
N LEU A 69 3.58 -4.10 -2.76
CA LEU A 69 3.95 -3.53 -4.06
C LEU A 69 3.05 -4.01 -5.20
N THR A 70 2.53 -5.24 -5.14
CA THR A 70 1.55 -5.73 -6.11
C THR A 70 0.22 -4.98 -5.97
N ALA A 71 -0.26 -4.76 -4.75
CA ALA A 71 -1.51 -4.04 -4.50
C ALA A 71 -1.41 -2.53 -4.78
N GLN A 72 -0.25 -1.93 -4.49
CA GLN A 72 0.02 -0.49 -4.58
C GLN A 72 1.33 -0.24 -5.35
N PRO A 73 1.34 -0.44 -6.68
CA PRO A 73 2.57 -0.38 -7.48
C PRO A 73 3.23 1.01 -7.55
N ASN A 74 2.46 2.05 -7.25
CA ASN A 74 2.92 3.44 -7.24
C ASN A 74 3.42 3.88 -5.86
N LEU A 75 3.40 3.01 -4.85
CA LEU A 75 3.79 3.33 -3.48
C LEU A 75 5.23 3.88 -3.37
N PRO A 76 6.25 3.34 -4.05
CA PRO A 76 7.60 3.92 -4.00
C PRO A 76 7.66 5.38 -4.48
N CYS A 77 6.76 5.76 -5.39
CA CYS A 77 6.67 7.10 -5.97
C CYS A 77 5.72 8.03 -5.20
N LYS A 78 5.06 7.55 -4.13
CA LYS A 78 3.88 8.21 -3.54
C LYS A 78 4.22 9.56 -2.92
N LEU A 79 5.39 9.68 -2.29
CA LEU A 79 5.89 10.93 -1.70
C LEU A 79 6.40 11.96 -2.74
N HIS A 80 6.50 11.57 -4.02
CA HIS A 80 6.93 12.49 -5.09
C HIS A 80 5.79 13.37 -5.61
N ARG A 81 4.56 13.16 -5.14
CA ARG A 81 3.35 13.88 -5.56
C ARG A 81 2.51 14.30 -4.33
N PRO A 82 1.56 15.24 -4.48
CA PRO A 82 0.57 15.52 -3.45
C PRO A 82 -0.23 14.26 -3.10
N TYR A 83 -0.35 13.97 -1.81
CA TYR A 83 -1.00 12.78 -1.26
C TYR A 83 -1.65 13.11 0.09
N LEU A 84 -2.77 12.46 0.40
CA LEU A 84 -3.67 12.73 1.54
C LEU A 84 -4.29 14.11 1.51
N ALA A 85 -3.64 15.11 2.11
CA ALA A 85 -4.17 16.46 2.20
C ALA A 85 -3.17 17.49 1.68
N ASN A 86 -3.69 18.59 1.14
CA ASN A 86 -2.88 19.65 0.55
C ASN A 86 -2.07 20.42 1.61
N ASN A 87 -2.55 20.46 2.86
CA ASN A 87 -1.88 21.10 3.99
C ASN A 87 -0.79 20.22 4.65
N MET A 88 -0.64 18.95 4.24
CA MET A 88 0.39 18.07 4.78
C MET A 88 1.73 18.30 4.06
N SER A 89 2.82 18.40 4.83
CA SER A 89 4.18 18.39 4.30
C SER A 89 4.56 16.99 3.79
N ARG A 90 5.69 16.88 3.08
CA ARG A 90 6.22 15.57 2.67
C ARG A 90 6.58 14.67 3.86
N ILE A 91 7.00 15.26 4.98
CA ILE A 91 7.33 14.54 6.20
C ILE A 91 6.05 14.02 6.87
N ASP A 92 5.00 14.84 6.94
CA ASP A 92 3.70 14.41 7.51
C ASP A 92 3.11 13.24 6.72
N ARG A 93 3.20 13.30 5.39
CA ARG A 93 2.79 12.19 4.51
C ARG A 93 3.60 10.92 4.75
N LEU A 94 4.90 11.05 5.00
CA LEU A 94 5.76 9.91 5.31
C LEU A 94 5.36 9.28 6.64
N PHE A 95 5.13 10.08 7.68
CA PHE A 95 4.66 9.57 8.97
C PHE A 95 3.29 8.92 8.85
N ALA A 96 2.34 9.54 8.16
CA ALA A 96 1.03 8.94 7.92
C ALA A 96 1.12 7.57 7.20
N LEU A 97 1.98 7.43 6.19
CA LEU A 97 2.23 6.15 5.54
C LEU A 97 2.84 5.13 6.49
N ARG A 98 3.86 5.53 7.26
CA ARG A 98 4.52 4.64 8.22
C ARG A 98 3.55 4.17 9.30
N ASP A 99 2.85 5.10 9.94
CA ASP A 99 1.87 4.82 10.99
C ASP A 99 0.77 3.90 10.47
N HIS A 100 0.33 4.08 9.22
CA HIS A 100 -0.62 3.18 8.59
C HIS A 100 -0.11 1.73 8.52
N TYR A 101 1.06 1.50 7.91
CA TYR A 101 1.59 0.14 7.78
C TYR A 101 1.99 -0.47 9.13
N ASP A 102 2.49 0.33 10.07
CA ASP A 102 2.80 -0.10 11.43
C ASP A 102 1.51 -0.50 12.18
N LEU A 103 0.44 0.28 12.06
CA LEU A 103 -0.86 -0.03 12.67
C LEU A 103 -1.46 -1.31 12.09
N LEU A 104 -1.40 -1.49 10.77
CA LEU A 104 -1.86 -2.72 10.11
C LEU A 104 -1.09 -3.94 10.61
N ALA A 105 0.24 -3.87 10.66
CA ALA A 105 1.06 -4.96 11.17
C ALA A 105 0.74 -5.28 12.64
N GLN A 106 0.52 -4.26 13.47
CA GLN A 106 0.28 -4.46 14.90
C GLN A 106 -1.14 -4.96 15.23
N ARG A 107 -2.16 -4.55 14.47
CA ARG A 107 -3.57 -4.70 14.87
C ARG A 107 -4.39 -5.57 13.92
N MET A 108 -4.03 -5.66 12.65
CA MET A 108 -4.82 -6.40 11.67
C MET A 108 -4.46 -7.89 11.69
N PRO A 109 -5.45 -8.80 11.80
CA PRO A 109 -5.19 -10.23 11.66
C PRO A 109 -4.54 -10.53 10.30
N LEU A 110 -3.52 -11.40 10.28
CA LEU A 110 -2.73 -11.69 9.07
C LEU A 110 -3.60 -12.08 7.86
N LYS A 111 -4.65 -12.89 8.08
CA LYS A 111 -5.59 -13.29 7.03
C LYS A 111 -6.31 -12.10 6.40
N MET A 112 -6.69 -11.11 7.20
CA MET A 112 -7.35 -9.88 6.75
C MET A 112 -6.36 -8.98 6.02
N HIS A 113 -5.13 -8.88 6.53
CA HIS A 113 -4.05 -8.10 5.91
C HIS A 113 -3.69 -8.64 4.52
N LEU A 114 -3.41 -9.94 4.41
CA LEU A 114 -3.17 -10.59 3.12
C LEU A 114 -4.40 -10.50 2.19
N GLY A 115 -5.59 -10.65 2.75
CA GLY A 115 -6.84 -10.55 2.01
C GLY A 115 -7.02 -9.18 1.33
N GLN A 116 -6.77 -8.07 2.04
CA GLN A 116 -6.94 -6.75 1.46
C GLN A 116 -5.89 -6.41 0.39
N LEU A 117 -4.69 -7.00 0.47
CA LEU A 117 -3.61 -6.83 -0.50
C LEU A 117 -3.78 -7.73 -1.73
N SER A 118 -4.69 -8.69 -1.68
CA SER A 118 -4.93 -9.61 -2.79
C SER A 118 -5.70 -8.94 -3.93
N SER A 119 -5.74 -9.61 -5.08
CA SER A 119 -6.49 -9.13 -6.25
C SER A 119 -8.00 -9.06 -6.03
N HIS A 120 -8.53 -9.74 -5.00
CA HIS A 120 -9.94 -9.78 -4.67
C HIS A 120 -10.20 -9.15 -3.30
N PRO A 121 -11.21 -8.28 -3.14
CA PRO A 121 -11.52 -7.68 -1.85
C PRO A 121 -11.81 -8.71 -0.75
N PHE A 122 -11.26 -8.49 0.44
CA PHE A 122 -11.52 -9.31 1.62
C PHE A 122 -12.91 -9.00 2.19
N THR A 123 -13.78 -9.99 2.34
CA THR A 123 -15.13 -9.76 2.88
C THR A 123 -15.10 -9.69 4.41
N LEU A 124 -15.51 -8.56 4.96
CA LEU A 124 -15.61 -8.30 6.40
C LEU A 124 -16.94 -8.81 6.97
N SER A 125 -18.04 -8.48 6.28
CA SER A 125 -19.38 -8.89 6.70
C SER A 125 -20.33 -8.97 5.51
N ARG A 126 -21.43 -9.71 5.73
CA ARG A 126 -22.56 -9.80 4.80
C ARG A 126 -23.82 -9.45 5.56
N ALA A 127 -24.69 -8.68 4.92
CA ALA A 127 -25.99 -8.29 5.43
C ALA A 127 -27.04 -8.43 4.32
N GLN A 128 -28.31 -8.30 4.69
CA GLN A 128 -29.40 -8.12 3.73
C GLN A 128 -29.92 -6.70 3.87
N ASP A 129 -30.27 -6.08 2.75
CA ASP A 129 -30.96 -4.81 2.75
C ASP A 129 -32.44 -4.98 3.14
N LYS A 130 -33.18 -3.87 3.19
CA LYS A 130 -34.61 -3.86 3.50
C LYS A 130 -35.49 -4.64 2.50
N ASN A 131 -34.97 -4.94 1.31
CA ASN A 131 -35.64 -5.66 0.25
C ASN A 131 -35.17 -7.13 0.16
N GLY A 132 -34.28 -7.57 1.05
CA GLY A 132 -33.71 -8.93 1.05
C GLY A 132 -32.47 -9.10 0.15
N GLU A 133 -31.99 -8.03 -0.50
CA GLU A 133 -30.81 -8.09 -1.35
C GLU A 133 -29.53 -8.20 -0.52
N HIS A 134 -28.61 -9.06 -0.95
CA HIS A 134 -27.34 -9.25 -0.25
C HIS A 134 -26.41 -8.04 -0.43
N ILE A 135 -25.93 -7.52 0.70
CA ILE A 135 -24.91 -6.48 0.76
C ILE A 135 -23.66 -7.06 1.44
N CYS A 136 -22.49 -6.77 0.89
CA CYS A 136 -21.20 -7.16 1.44
C CYS A 136 -20.36 -5.92 1.78
N LEU A 137 -19.82 -5.87 2.99
CA LEU A 137 -18.75 -4.94 3.36
C LEU A 137 -17.41 -5.64 3.12
N GLN A 138 -16.53 -5.01 2.37
CA GLN A 138 -15.24 -5.56 1.98
C GLN A 138 -14.10 -4.57 2.22
N LEU A 139 -12.89 -5.11 2.34
CA LEU A 139 -11.64 -4.36 2.47
C LEU A 139 -10.73 -4.66 1.28
N ALA A 140 -10.16 -3.63 0.67
CA ALA A 140 -9.20 -3.79 -0.42
C ALA A 140 -8.19 -2.65 -0.49
N SER A 141 -7.00 -2.92 -0.98
CA SER A 141 -6.01 -1.92 -1.39
C SER A 141 -6.12 -1.70 -2.90
N LEU A 142 -6.70 -0.57 -3.31
CA LEU A 142 -7.01 -0.28 -4.71
C LEU A 142 -6.06 0.76 -5.31
N ASP A 143 -5.32 0.41 -6.37
CA ASP A 143 -4.38 1.36 -7.00
C ASP A 143 -5.09 2.58 -7.61
N HIS A 144 -6.33 2.44 -8.09
CA HIS A 144 -7.07 3.57 -8.65
C HIS A 144 -7.61 4.56 -7.60
N LEU A 145 -7.63 4.19 -6.31
CA LEU A 145 -7.95 5.06 -5.17
C LEU A 145 -6.72 5.40 -4.33
N ASN A 146 -5.51 5.18 -4.88
CA ASN A 146 -4.24 5.42 -4.19
C ASN A 146 -3.95 6.90 -3.83
N LYS A 147 -4.85 7.83 -4.14
CA LYS A 147 -4.78 9.23 -3.70
C LYS A 147 -5.49 9.47 -2.37
N GLU A 148 -6.53 8.67 -2.09
CA GLU A 148 -7.39 8.79 -0.92
C GLU A 148 -6.84 8.00 0.29
N GLY A 149 -5.99 6.99 0.04
CA GLY A 149 -5.34 6.20 1.10
C GLY A 149 -4.67 4.93 0.58
N GLU A 150 -4.35 4.02 1.52
CA GLU A 150 -3.77 2.69 1.23
C GLU A 150 -4.81 1.55 1.28
N THR A 151 -5.87 1.74 2.05
CA THR A 151 -6.91 0.74 2.34
C THR A 151 -8.27 1.38 2.13
N THR A 152 -9.15 0.71 1.39
CA THR A 152 -10.48 1.17 1.05
C THR A 152 -11.53 0.19 1.59
N LEU A 153 -12.58 0.74 2.20
CA LEU A 153 -13.79 0.00 2.54
C LEU A 153 -14.79 0.08 1.38
N LEU A 154 -15.23 -1.08 0.90
CA LEU A 154 -16.16 -1.20 -0.21
C LEU A 154 -17.47 -1.77 0.31
N LEU A 155 -18.58 -1.10 0.02
CA LEU A 155 -19.92 -1.65 0.22
C LEU A 155 -20.47 -2.06 -1.14
N ARG A 156 -20.70 -3.36 -1.35
CA ARG A 156 -21.21 -3.91 -2.60
C ARG A 156 -22.58 -4.53 -2.42
N ASN A 157 -23.49 -4.26 -3.35
CA ASN A 157 -24.74 -5.02 -3.47
C ASN A 157 -24.51 -6.30 -4.31
N SER A 158 -25.56 -7.11 -4.45
CA SER A 158 -25.63 -8.31 -5.31
C SER A 158 -25.24 -8.05 -6.77
N GLN A 159 -25.44 -6.81 -7.24
CA GLN A 159 -25.13 -6.36 -8.61
C GLN A 159 -23.71 -5.80 -8.78
N GLY A 160 -22.89 -5.80 -7.71
CA GLY A 160 -21.49 -5.37 -7.72
C GLY A 160 -21.27 -3.85 -7.68
N SER A 161 -22.32 -3.03 -7.57
CA SER A 161 -22.23 -1.57 -7.43
C SER A 161 -21.57 -1.22 -6.09
N CYS A 162 -20.53 -0.38 -6.14
CA CYS A 162 -19.76 0.03 -4.95
C CYS A 162 -20.24 1.39 -4.44
N TRP A 163 -20.69 1.45 -3.19
CA TRP A 163 -21.36 2.63 -2.60
C TRP A 163 -20.49 3.43 -1.62
N LEU A 164 -19.29 2.96 -1.31
CA LEU A 164 -18.34 3.65 -0.42
C LEU A 164 -17.05 3.95 -1.19
N LYS A 165 -16.54 5.17 -1.02
CA LYS A 165 -15.19 5.60 -1.39
C LYS A 165 -14.43 5.92 -0.12
#